data_AF-A0A6B3ITR3-F1
#
_entry.id   AF-A0A6B3ITR3-F1
#
_cell.length_a   1.000
_cell.length_b   1.000
_cell.length_c   1.000
_cell.angle_alpha   90.00
_cell.angle_beta   90.00
_cell.angle_gamma   90.00
#
_symmetry.space_group_name_H-M   'P 1'
#
loop_
_entity.id
_entity.type
_entity.pdbx_description
1 polymer ?
#
loop_
_entity_poly.entity_id
_entity_poly.type
_entity_poly.pdbx_seq_one_letter_code
_entity_poly.pdbx_strand_id
1 'polypeptide(L)'
;VDGIPALLDAGRTVLASVHYGIRHPERPAPGRGGHLVLVTARTADGSGLHFHNPSGTDAGTRSAVLPVAEFERFFAGRGVSLA
;
A
#
# COMPACT_ATOMS: atom_id res chain seq x y z
N VAL A 1 -10.79 -1.47 -0.18
CA VAL A 1 -9.66 -0.49 -0.29
C VAL A 1 -10.09 0.81 -1.01
N ASP A 2 -11.37 1.12 -1.00
CA ASP A 2 -12.03 1.69 -2.19
C ASP A 2 -11.87 3.21 -2.33
N GLY A 3 -11.57 3.91 -1.24
CA GLY A 3 -11.32 5.35 -1.25
C GLY A 3 -9.90 5.74 -1.69
N ILE A 4 -8.92 4.82 -1.61
CA ILE A 4 -7.53 5.12 -1.94
C ILE A 4 -7.39 5.52 -3.42
N PRO A 5 -7.90 4.75 -4.40
CA PRO A 5 -7.82 5.13 -5.81
C PRO A 5 -8.29 6.55 -6.12
N ALA A 6 -9.47 6.95 -5.62
CA ALA A 6 -10.02 8.28 -5.87
C ALA A 6 -9.16 9.40 -5.27
N LEU A 7 -8.52 9.16 -4.12
CA LEU A 7 -7.57 10.13 -3.54
C LEU A 7 -6.32 10.27 -4.41
N LEU A 8 -5.79 9.16 -4.91
CA LEU A 8 -4.62 9.17 -5.79
C LEU A 8 -4.93 9.87 -7.13
N ASP A 9 -6.11 9.61 -7.70
CA ASP A 9 -6.57 10.25 -8.94
C ASP A 9 -6.79 11.78 -8.74
N ALA A 10 -7.05 12.22 -7.50
CA ALA A 10 -7.09 13.63 -7.11
C ALA A 10 -5.70 14.23 -6.80
N GLY A 11 -4.61 13.53 -7.10
CA GLY A 11 -3.24 13.99 -6.88
C GLY A 11 -2.76 13.91 -5.43
N ARG A 12 -3.50 13.21 -4.55
CA ARG A 12 -3.12 13.03 -3.15
C ARG A 12 -2.24 11.81 -2.98
N THR A 13 -1.55 11.75 -1.85
CA THR A 13 -0.91 10.51 -1.36
C THR A 13 -1.62 10.02 -0.10
N VAL A 14 -1.47 8.75 0.23
CA VAL A 14 -2.13 8.14 1.40
C VAL A 14 -1.11 7.45 2.27
N LEU A 15 -0.95 7.91 3.51
CA LEU A 15 -0.26 7.16 4.55
C LEU A 15 -1.21 6.07 5.06
N ALA A 16 -1.03 4.84 4.59
CA ALA A 16 -1.92 3.72 4.84
C ALA A 16 -1.39 2.82 5.96
N SER A 17 -2.28 2.41 6.87
CA SER A 17 -1.96 1.40 7.87
C SER A 17 -2.08 0.01 7.28
N VAL A 18 -1.01 -0.78 7.38
CA VAL A 18 -0.91 -2.14 6.82
C VAL A 18 -0.25 -3.08 7.83
N HIS A 19 -0.37 -4.39 7.59
CA HIS A 19 0.43 -5.39 8.29
C HIS A 19 1.90 -5.35 7.83
N TYR A 20 2.85 -5.48 8.76
CA TYR A 20 4.29 -5.44 8.44
C TYR A 20 4.73 -6.51 7.43
N GLY A 21 3.96 -7.59 7.32
CA GLY A 21 4.22 -8.70 6.41
C GLY A 21 4.20 -8.31 4.92
N ILE A 22 3.70 -7.12 4.58
CA ILE A 22 3.67 -6.61 3.20
C ILE A 22 5.06 -6.54 2.52
N ARG A 23 6.15 -6.53 3.30
CA ARG A 23 7.52 -6.64 2.77
C ARG A 23 7.83 -8.01 2.12
N HIS A 24 6.99 -9.01 2.41
CA HIS A 24 7.04 -10.38 1.88
C HIS A 24 5.62 -10.79 1.45
N PRO A 25 5.10 -10.20 0.36
CA PRO A 25 3.69 -10.34 -0.06
C PRO A 25 3.29 -11.79 -0.39
N GLU A 26 4.28 -12.63 -0.72
CA GLU A 26 4.12 -14.07 -0.98
C GLU A 26 3.73 -14.88 0.27
N ARG A 27 3.85 -14.30 1.48
CA ARG A 27 3.55 -14.96 2.76
C ARG A 27 2.15 -14.62 3.26
N PRO A 28 1.56 -15.45 4.13
CA PRO A 28 0.30 -15.12 4.80
C PRO A 28 0.39 -13.83 5.61
N ALA A 29 -0.71 -13.09 5.67
CA ALA A 29 -0.90 -11.95 6.56
C ALA A 29 -1.82 -12.37 7.71
N PRO A 30 -1.29 -12.91 8.82
CA PRO A 30 -2.12 -13.44 9.92
C PRO A 30 -2.86 -12.34 10.70
N GLY A 31 -2.54 -11.06 10.46
CA GLY A 31 -3.19 -9.92 11.09
C GLY A 31 -3.18 -8.68 10.19
N ARG A 32 -3.62 -7.55 10.76
CA ARG A 32 -3.69 -6.24 10.08
C ARG A 32 -3.10 -5.14 10.97
N GLY A 33 -2.46 -4.15 10.35
CA GLY A 33 -1.90 -2.98 11.03
C GLY A 33 -0.52 -3.21 11.67
N GLY A 34 -0.03 -2.20 12.40
CA GLY A 34 1.29 -2.21 13.04
C GLY A 34 2.43 -1.68 12.14
N HIS A 35 2.13 -1.33 10.89
CA HIS A 35 3.07 -0.72 9.95
C HIS A 35 2.39 0.38 9.11
N LEU A 36 3.18 1.32 8.60
CA LEU A 36 2.72 2.40 7.73
C LEU A 36 3.49 2.37 6.40
N VAL A 37 2.75 2.56 5.31
CA VAL A 37 3.31 2.74 3.96
C VAL A 37 2.73 4.01 3.34
N LEU A 38 3.48 4.66 2.45
CA LEU A 38 3.00 5.82 1.70
C LEU A 38 2.58 5.37 0.31
N VAL A 39 1.28 5.33 0.04
CA VAL A 39 0.73 5.02 -1.29
C VAL A 39 0.77 6.30 -2.12
N THR A 40 1.39 6.21 -3.31
CA THR A 40 1.73 7.38 -4.11
C THR A 40 1.05 7.44 -5.46
N ALA A 41 0.72 6.30 -6.07
CA ALA A 41 0.07 6.25 -7.37
C ALA A 41 -0.63 4.92 -7.61
N ARG A 42 -1.50 4.88 -8.62
CA ARG A 42 -1.99 3.64 -9.22
C ARG A 42 -1.11 3.26 -10.42
N THR A 43 -1.06 1.98 -10.75
CA THR A 43 -0.51 1.55 -12.04
C THR A 43 -1.37 2.12 -13.18
N ALA A 44 -0.80 2.23 -14.39
CA ALA A 44 -1.48 2.84 -15.54
C ALA A 44 -2.79 2.14 -15.94
N ASP A 45 -2.87 0.83 -15.72
CA ASP A 45 -4.07 0.00 -15.93
C ASP A 45 -5.04 0.04 -14.73
N GLY A 46 -4.69 0.73 -13.65
CA GLY A 46 -5.46 0.86 -12.42
C GLY A 46 -5.52 -0.39 -11.55
N SER A 47 -4.83 -1.48 -11.92
CA SER A 47 -4.92 -2.78 -11.24
C SER A 47 -4.06 -2.88 -9.98
N GLY A 48 -3.09 -1.98 -9.81
CA GLY A 48 -2.11 -1.98 -8.73
C GLY A 48 -1.87 -0.60 -8.11
N LEU A 49 -1.13 -0.63 -7.01
CA LEU A 49 -0.76 0.53 -6.20
C LEU A 49 0.76 0.60 -6.07
N HIS A 50 1.33 1.77 -6.37
CA HIS A 50 2.71 2.12 -6.04
C HIS A 50 2.76 2.67 -4.61
N PHE A 51 3.73 2.20 -3.82
CA PHE A 51 3.91 2.69 -2.46
C PHE A 51 5.36 2.63 -1.98
N HIS A 52 5.71 3.54 -1.09
CA HIS A 52 6.94 3.47 -0.32
C HIS A 52 6.73 2.65 0.95
N ASN A 53 7.57 1.64 1.13
CA ASN A 53 7.55 0.73 2.26
C ASN A 53 8.87 0.84 3.04
N PRO A 54 8.88 1.56 4.17
CA PRO A 54 10.08 1.73 5.00
C PRO A 54 10.66 0.42 5.55
N SER A 55 9.87 -0.65 5.60
CA SER A 55 10.31 -1.97 6.07
C SER A 55 10.89 -2.87 4.96
N GLY A 56 10.98 -2.36 3.72
CA GLY A 56 11.55 -3.09 2.59
C GLY A 56 13.03 -3.42 2.80
N THR A 57 13.41 -4.64 2.46
CA THR A 57 14.76 -5.19 2.64
C THR A 57 15.71 -4.90 1.48
N ASP A 58 15.17 -4.52 0.32
CA ASP A 58 15.89 -4.17 -0.89
C ASP A 58 15.21 -2.99 -1.61
N ALA A 59 15.75 -2.56 -2.76
CA ALA A 59 15.21 -1.43 -3.50
C ALA A 59 13.77 -1.66 -3.99
N GLY A 60 13.47 -2.86 -4.51
CA GLY A 60 12.15 -3.19 -5.06
C GLY A 60 11.07 -3.30 -3.98
N THR A 61 11.42 -3.79 -2.80
CA THR A 61 10.51 -3.89 -1.65
C THR A 61 10.36 -2.58 -0.88
N ARG A 62 11.25 -1.61 -1.07
CA ARG A 62 11.13 -0.23 -0.52
C ARG A 62 10.30 0.70 -1.40
N SER A 63 10.41 0.56 -2.71
CA SER A 63 9.55 1.24 -3.69
C SER A 63 8.76 0.19 -4.45
N ALA A 64 7.67 -0.26 -3.83
CA ALA A 64 6.97 -1.46 -4.22
C ALA A 64 5.72 -1.16 -5.04
N VAL A 65 5.29 -2.17 -5.80
CA VAL A 65 4.01 -2.19 -6.50
C VAL A 65 3.32 -3.49 -6.16
N LEU A 66 2.05 -3.43 -5.77
CA LEU A 66 1.22 -4.62 -5.58
C LEU A 66 -0.12 -4.46 -6.29
N PRO A 67 -0.71 -5.56 -6.79
CA PRO A 67 -2.12 -5.58 -7.18
C PRO A 67 -3.00 -5.07 -6.03
N VAL A 68 -4.08 -4.36 -6.35
CA VAL A 68 -5.01 -3.79 -5.36
C VAL A 68 -5.55 -4.88 -4.41
N ALA A 69 -5.91 -6.04 -4.97
CA ALA A 69 -6.40 -7.19 -4.18
C ALA A 69 -5.33 -7.75 -3.22
N GLU A 70 -4.05 -7.71 -3.61
CA GLU A 70 -2.97 -8.15 -2.76
C GLU A 70 -2.66 -7.14 -1.67
N PHE A 71 -2.63 -5.85 -2.00
CA PHE A 71 -2.50 -4.77 -1.02
C PHE A 71 -3.61 -4.82 0.04
N GLU A 72 -4.85 -5.09 -0.38
CA GLU A 72 -6.01 -5.20 0.50
C GLU A 72 -5.86 -6.26 1.60
N ARG A 73 -5.16 -7.37 1.31
CA ARG A 73 -4.88 -8.42 2.31
C ARG A 73 -4.13 -7.85 3.52
N PHE A 74 -3.23 -6.90 3.30
CA PHE A 74 -2.42 -6.27 4.35
C PHE A 74 -3.07 -5.01 4.92
N PHE A 75 -3.96 -4.35 4.18
CA PHE A 75 -4.56 -3.07 4.57
C PHE A 75 -5.42 -3.20 5.84
N ALA A 76 -5.18 -2.31 6.79
CA ALA A 76 -5.88 -2.28 8.07
C ALA A 76 -7.22 -1.52 8.03
N GLY A 77 -7.68 -1.09 6.85
CA GLY A 77 -8.95 -0.36 6.69
C GLY A 77 -8.87 1.13 7.05
N ARG A 78 -7.66 1.67 7.32
CA ARG A 78 -7.47 3.06 7.74
C ARG A 78 -6.18 3.67 7.21
N GLY A 79 -6.20 4.99 7.03
CA GLY A 79 -5.05 5.78 6.60
C GLY A 79 -5.37 7.27 6.67
N VAL A 80 -4.39 8.10 6.33
CA VAL A 80 -4.52 9.56 6.26
C VAL A 80 -4.10 10.02 4.87
N SER A 81 -4.94 10.82 4.22
CA SER A 81 -4.59 11.46 2.95
C SER A 81 -3.78 12.73 3.19
N LEU A 82 -2.76 12.95 2.37
CA LEU A 82 -1.92 14.15 2.38
C LEU A 82 -2.22 14.98 1.12
N ALA A 83 -2.09 16.32 1.24
CA ALA A 83 -2.22 17.27 0.13
C ALA A 83 -0.84 17.69 -0.38
#